data_AF-A0A9W9PG87-F1
#
_entry.id   AF-A0A9W9PG87-F1
#
_cell.length_a   1.000
_cell.length_b   1.000
_cell.length_c   1.000
_cell.angle_alpha   90.00
_cell.angle_beta   90.00
_cell.angle_gamma   90.00
#
_symmetry.space_group_name_H-M   'P 1'
#
loop_
_entity.id
_entity.type
_entity.pdbx_description
1 polymer ?
#
loop_
_entity_poly.entity_id
_entity_poly.type
_entity_poly.pdbx_seq_one_letter_code
_entity_poly.pdbx_strand_id
1 'polypeptide(L)'
;MGVIGVRPGVPGKPALSALPPHPTRGHCSPFQCHSTEMPSPPDDQPARSASANRLLDLASSLPISNEAAEKTLAHFRTENLKFLPFMHIPSHYTSYQFRQEKPFTWLCIMAVSYPGYHSKRDVLVSKITELIHTELMVEVAPSMDMLLGIITAITWVTYSKRPFLNFYCHMLMGIACDLGINKAISKDQSIMQQFKSAVGMRYPHSTVRTLEERRAALGVFLITSSTALCLGRIDALRWTSHMEESLTVLLKAKECPEDELLVYLVKIQLVMDKVYHARRDGEDQSLARFYITSSQAQLNSVRSQIPPHLINTIPIILHLNSAELIIHETAMQAPSIPNSPQLNRLESLYTCLQADKAWMDCWLSIPPATYQGIPFNIFFQFSRALVSLYKLSTLDDPAWDKQMVRNTINVLDVLDRNAFNMKRCAEMIDIDLDPDWSIFEKGCRMIASIKQSWEPKLMEVWYPTIPPKGLTAVSFHPGPSFLVRYPCLVSMMHG
;
A
#
# COMPACT_ATOMS: atom_id res chain seq x y z
N MET A 1 -23.64 33.32 -67.37
CA MET A 1 -24.18 32.21 -68.19
C MET A 1 -24.96 31.31 -67.23
N GLY A 2 -26.28 31.43 -67.12
CA GLY A 2 -27.28 30.79 -68.00
C GLY A 2 -28.06 29.79 -67.14
N VAL A 3 -29.21 30.13 -66.50
CA VAL A 3 -30.62 30.04 -66.98
C VAL A 3 -30.95 28.60 -67.46
N ILE A 4 -31.92 27.83 -66.96
CA ILE A 4 -33.41 27.82 -67.18
C ILE A 4 -34.00 26.71 -66.26
N GLY A 5 -35.02 26.92 -65.40
CA GLY A 5 -36.49 26.79 -65.64
C GLY A 5 -37.01 25.41 -65.13
N VAL A 6 -38.18 25.17 -64.52
CA VAL A 6 -39.54 25.71 -64.67
C VAL A 6 -40.43 25.24 -63.47
N ARG A 7 -41.38 26.08 -63.03
CA ARG A 7 -42.53 25.88 -62.08
C ARG A 7 -43.78 25.35 -62.86
N PRO A 8 -44.91 24.85 -62.29
CA PRO A 8 -45.65 25.46 -61.15
C PRO A 8 -46.58 24.54 -60.28
N GLY A 9 -47.19 25.12 -59.23
CA GLY A 9 -48.44 24.60 -58.63
C GLY A 9 -48.63 24.97 -57.15
N VAL A 10 -49.54 25.89 -56.84
CA VAL A 10 -50.07 26.21 -55.47
C VAL A 10 -51.59 26.36 -55.59
N PRO A 11 -52.38 25.80 -54.65
CA PRO A 11 -53.16 26.61 -53.69
C PRO A 11 -53.20 25.94 -52.29
N GLY A 12 -53.45 26.55 -51.14
CA GLY A 12 -53.84 27.88 -50.67
C GLY A 12 -53.95 27.82 -49.14
N LYS A 13 -53.72 28.94 -48.43
CA LYS A 13 -53.90 29.10 -46.97
C LYS A 13 -55.38 29.35 -46.60
N PRO A 14 -55.81 29.07 -45.35
CA PRO A 14 -56.85 29.85 -44.70
C PRO A 14 -56.31 30.70 -43.54
N ALA A 15 -57.13 31.68 -43.18
CA ALA A 15 -56.83 32.96 -42.57
C ALA A 15 -56.95 33.01 -41.03
N LEU A 16 -56.35 34.06 -40.44
CA LEU A 16 -56.62 34.58 -39.10
C LEU A 16 -58.04 35.16 -39.00
N SER A 17 -58.71 34.96 -37.86
CA SER A 17 -59.84 35.76 -37.42
C SER A 17 -59.65 36.20 -35.96
N ALA A 18 -60.25 37.35 -35.67
CA ALA A 18 -59.93 38.30 -34.60
C ALA A 18 -60.36 37.89 -33.18
N LEU A 19 -59.63 38.39 -32.18
CA LEU A 19 -60.00 38.38 -30.76
C LEU A 19 -60.96 39.54 -30.42
N PRO A 20 -62.00 39.34 -29.58
CA PRO A 20 -62.80 40.41 -28.97
C PRO A 20 -62.27 40.81 -27.56
N PRO A 21 -62.71 41.95 -26.99
CA PRO A 21 -62.09 42.59 -25.83
C PRO A 21 -62.59 42.09 -24.45
N HIS A 22 -61.79 42.40 -23.42
CA HIS A 22 -61.95 42.07 -21.99
C HIS A 22 -63.33 42.31 -21.36
N PRO A 23 -63.63 41.57 -20.28
CA PRO A 23 -64.29 42.14 -19.11
C PRO A 23 -63.50 41.94 -17.79
N THR A 24 -63.28 43.06 -17.12
CA THR A 24 -63.35 43.37 -15.67
C THR A 24 -62.99 42.35 -14.58
N ARG A 25 -62.05 42.81 -13.72
CA ARG A 25 -61.84 42.53 -12.28
C ARG A 25 -62.82 41.55 -11.60
N GLY A 26 -62.30 40.37 -11.25
CA GLY A 26 -62.74 39.57 -10.10
C GLY A 26 -61.56 39.37 -9.14
N HIS A 27 -61.75 39.65 -7.86
CA HIS A 27 -60.75 39.45 -6.81
C HIS A 27 -60.43 37.96 -6.66
N CYS A 28 -59.18 37.56 -6.88
CA CYS A 28 -58.63 36.32 -6.33
C CYS A 28 -57.60 36.70 -5.27
N SER A 29 -57.82 36.20 -4.06
CA SER A 29 -56.95 36.31 -2.88
C SER A 29 -55.54 35.80 -3.18
N PRO A 30 -54.49 36.35 -2.53
CA PRO A 30 -53.13 35.89 -2.75
C PRO A 30 -52.98 34.47 -2.19
N PHE A 31 -52.53 33.54 -3.03
CA PHE A 31 -51.99 32.27 -2.57
C PHE A 31 -50.83 32.57 -1.60
N GLN A 32 -51.03 32.29 -0.31
CA GLN A 32 -49.95 32.18 0.66
C GLN A 32 -49.02 31.06 0.20
N CYS A 33 -47.88 31.44 -0.40
CA CYS A 33 -46.77 30.53 -0.55
C CYS A 33 -46.21 30.31 0.86
N HIS A 34 -46.59 29.22 1.51
CA HIS A 34 -45.92 28.78 2.72
C HIS A 34 -44.48 28.46 2.35
N SER A 35 -43.56 29.32 2.79
CA SER A 35 -42.13 29.03 2.87
C SER A 35 -41.97 27.73 3.65
N THR A 36 -41.90 26.62 2.92
CA THR A 36 -41.57 25.33 3.53
C THR A 36 -40.08 25.42 3.77
N GLU A 37 -39.69 25.75 5.01
CA GLU A 37 -38.30 25.61 5.43
C GLU A 37 -37.88 24.18 5.09
N MET A 38 -36.89 24.05 4.20
CA MET A 38 -36.26 22.77 3.93
C MET A 38 -35.78 22.23 5.28
N PRO A 39 -36.09 20.97 5.64
CA PRO A 39 -35.61 20.40 6.88
C PRO A 39 -34.09 20.54 6.93
N SER A 40 -33.59 21.18 7.98
CA SER A 40 -32.16 21.18 8.26
C SER A 40 -31.66 19.74 8.33
N PRO A 41 -30.48 19.43 7.75
CA PRO A 41 -29.94 18.08 7.79
C PRO A 41 -29.84 17.58 9.25
N PRO A 42 -30.05 16.28 9.49
CA PRO A 42 -29.95 15.71 10.84
C PRO A 42 -28.56 16.02 11.44
N ASP A 43 -28.53 16.30 12.74
CA ASP A 43 -27.29 16.56 13.47
C ASP A 43 -26.56 15.22 13.67
N ASP A 44 -25.38 15.06 13.05
CA ASP A 44 -24.55 13.84 13.12
C ASP A 44 -23.83 13.66 14.47
N GLN A 45 -23.88 14.66 15.36
CA GLN A 45 -23.19 14.63 16.66
C GLN A 45 -23.57 13.45 17.58
N PRO A 46 -24.84 13.05 17.72
CA PRO A 46 -25.24 11.95 18.60
C PRO A 46 -24.64 10.61 18.15
N ALA A 47 -24.66 10.32 16.84
CA ALA A 47 -24.14 9.07 16.28
C ALA A 47 -22.61 8.95 16.47
N ARG A 48 -21.87 10.06 16.28
CA ARG A 48 -20.41 10.12 16.52
C ARG A 48 -20.05 9.93 18.00
N SER A 49 -20.87 10.44 18.92
CA SER A 49 -20.66 10.23 20.35
C SER A 49 -20.90 8.78 20.77
N ALA A 50 -21.90 8.12 20.19
CA ALA A 50 -22.21 6.73 20.47
C ALA A 50 -21.12 5.77 19.96
N SER A 51 -20.60 5.97 18.75
CA SER A 51 -19.49 5.17 18.21
C SER A 51 -18.21 5.31 19.02
N ALA A 52 -17.84 6.53 19.41
CA ALA A 52 -16.68 6.78 20.28
C ALA A 52 -16.79 6.03 21.63
N ASN A 53 -17.97 6.02 22.25
CA ASN A 53 -18.21 5.28 23.49
C ASN A 53 -18.09 3.76 23.28
N ARG A 54 -18.66 3.20 22.20
CA ARG A 54 -18.52 1.77 21.87
C ARG A 54 -17.06 1.35 21.72
N LEU A 55 -16.24 2.18 21.08
CA LEU A 55 -14.81 1.91 20.90
C LEU A 55 -14.05 1.93 22.23
N LEU A 56 -14.35 2.90 23.10
CA LEU A 56 -13.76 3.00 24.43
C LEU A 56 -14.16 1.83 25.34
N ASP A 57 -15.41 1.40 25.27
CA ASP A 57 -15.91 0.24 26.01
C ASP A 57 -15.19 -1.04 25.58
N LEU A 58 -15.05 -1.24 24.27
CA LEU A 58 -14.29 -2.38 23.74
C LEU A 58 -12.82 -2.32 24.16
N ALA A 59 -12.18 -1.16 24.04
CA ALA A 59 -10.79 -0.95 24.46
C ALA A 59 -10.58 -1.21 25.95
N SER A 60 -11.57 -0.89 26.78
CA SER A 60 -11.54 -1.12 28.22
C SER A 60 -11.84 -2.58 28.59
N SER A 61 -12.58 -3.31 27.75
CA SER A 61 -12.90 -4.73 27.95
C SER A 61 -11.74 -5.69 27.67
N LEU A 62 -10.66 -5.21 27.03
CA LEU A 62 -9.50 -6.06 26.73
C LEU A 62 -8.75 -6.40 28.03
N PRO A 63 -8.47 -7.68 28.32
CA PRO A 63 -7.59 -8.11 29.42
C PRO A 63 -6.11 -7.75 29.18
N ILE A 64 -5.81 -6.46 29.04
CA ILE A 64 -4.46 -5.90 28.94
C ILE A 64 -4.25 -5.02 30.17
N SER A 65 -3.20 -5.31 30.95
CA SER A 65 -2.84 -4.44 32.07
C SER A 65 -2.35 -3.08 31.55
N ASN A 66 -2.55 -2.02 32.32
CA ASN A 66 -2.07 -0.68 31.94
C ASN A 66 -0.55 -0.69 31.66
N GLU A 67 0.24 -1.40 32.48
CA GLU A 67 1.68 -1.52 32.28
C GLU A 67 2.03 -2.19 30.93
N ALA A 68 1.31 -3.25 30.56
CA ALA A 68 1.58 -3.95 29.32
C ALA A 68 1.10 -3.14 28.10
N ALA A 69 0.02 -2.36 28.23
CA ALA A 69 -0.43 -1.41 27.22
C ALA A 69 0.59 -0.27 27.01
N GLU A 70 1.23 0.24 28.06
CA GLU A 70 2.32 1.23 27.95
C GLU A 70 3.54 0.64 27.24
N LYS A 71 3.98 -0.57 27.64
CA LYS A 71 5.10 -1.27 26.98
C LYS A 71 4.83 -1.51 25.50
N THR A 72 3.60 -1.90 25.15
CA THR A 72 3.19 -2.15 23.77
C THR A 72 3.19 -0.87 22.94
N LEU A 73 2.67 0.24 23.48
CA LEU A 73 2.70 1.53 22.80
C LEU A 73 4.15 2.01 22.59
N ALA A 74 5.01 1.87 23.61
CA ALA A 74 6.42 2.23 23.52
C ALA A 74 7.17 1.38 22.48
N HIS A 75 6.89 0.07 22.43
CA HIS A 75 7.42 -0.82 21.40
C HIS A 75 6.95 -0.39 20.02
N PHE A 76 5.65 -0.17 19.81
CA PHE A 76 5.13 0.27 18.52
C PHE A 76 5.79 1.58 18.05
N ARG A 77 5.93 2.55 18.97
CA ARG A 77 6.57 3.83 18.72
C ARG A 77 8.01 3.71 18.23
N THR A 78 8.78 2.78 18.80
CA THR A 78 10.23 2.68 18.58
C THR A 78 10.62 1.61 17.55
N GLU A 79 9.84 0.54 17.44
CA GLU A 79 10.17 -0.64 16.64
C GLU A 79 9.32 -0.79 15.37
N ASN A 80 8.05 -0.37 15.38
CA ASN A 80 7.19 -0.44 14.19
C ASN A 80 7.31 0.84 13.33
N LEU A 81 7.16 2.02 13.94
CA LEU A 81 7.18 3.29 13.21
C LEU A 81 8.54 3.59 12.56
N LYS A 82 9.64 2.99 13.03
CA LYS A 82 10.95 3.11 12.36
C LYS A 82 10.98 2.52 10.94
N PHE A 83 10.05 1.64 10.56
CA PHE A 83 9.96 1.09 9.21
C PHE A 83 8.92 1.79 8.34
N LEU A 84 7.84 2.30 8.95
CA LEU A 84 6.79 3.03 8.25
C LEU A 84 6.24 4.17 9.14
N PRO A 85 6.87 5.35 9.12
CA PRO A 85 6.51 6.47 10.00
C PRO A 85 5.34 7.31 9.48
N PHE A 86 4.16 6.71 9.30
CA PHE A 86 2.97 7.43 8.82
C PHE A 86 2.26 8.25 9.91
N MET A 87 2.63 8.07 11.18
CA MET A 87 2.13 8.85 12.31
C MET A 87 3.23 9.12 13.33
N HIS A 88 3.06 10.17 14.13
CA HIS A 88 3.96 10.50 15.23
C HIS A 88 3.22 10.36 16.57
N ILE A 89 3.82 9.61 17.50
CA ILE A 89 3.30 9.46 18.87
C ILE A 89 4.38 10.00 19.82
N PRO A 90 4.19 11.18 20.43
CA PRO A 90 5.18 11.78 21.32
C PRO A 90 5.54 10.87 22.51
N SER A 91 6.79 10.93 22.98
CA SER A 91 7.28 10.05 24.06
C SER A 91 6.58 10.24 25.40
N HIS A 92 6.13 11.47 25.69
CA HIS A 92 5.41 11.82 26.91
C HIS A 92 3.94 11.36 26.91
N TYR A 93 3.45 10.92 25.75
CA TYR A 93 2.06 10.57 25.57
C TYR A 93 1.81 9.13 26.03
N THR A 94 0.98 9.00 27.07
CA THR A 94 0.68 7.70 27.72
C THR A 94 -0.31 6.88 26.90
N SER A 95 -0.25 5.56 27.06
CA SER A 95 -1.22 4.61 26.49
C SER A 95 -2.65 4.91 26.94
N TYR A 96 -2.85 5.32 28.20
CA TYR A 96 -4.15 5.76 28.68
C TYR A 96 -4.67 6.99 27.91
N GLN A 97 -3.87 8.04 27.78
CA GLN A 97 -4.25 9.26 27.05
C GLN A 97 -4.53 8.95 25.57
N PHE A 98 -3.64 8.17 24.93
CA PHE A 98 -3.81 7.79 23.53
C PHE A 98 -5.09 6.97 23.32
N ARG A 99 -5.46 6.09 24.26
CA ARG A 99 -6.72 5.36 24.21
C ARG A 99 -7.94 6.29 24.31
N GLN A 100 -7.87 7.38 25.08
CA GLN A 100 -8.98 8.33 25.19
C GLN A 100 -9.14 9.17 23.92
N GLU A 101 -8.05 9.62 23.31
CA GLU A 101 -8.11 10.48 22.11
C GLU A 101 -8.27 9.69 20.80
N LYS A 102 -7.65 8.51 20.70
CA LYS A 102 -7.59 7.68 19.50
C LYS A 102 -7.89 6.21 19.84
N PRO A 103 -9.10 5.90 20.35
CA PRO A 103 -9.44 4.57 20.83
C PRO A 103 -9.31 3.50 19.75
N PHE A 104 -9.64 3.81 18.49
CA PHE A 104 -9.57 2.84 17.41
C PHE A 104 -8.13 2.57 16.97
N THR A 105 -7.29 3.60 16.83
CA THR A 105 -5.86 3.42 16.55
C THR A 105 -5.19 2.66 17.69
N TRP A 106 -5.52 2.99 18.95
CA TRP A 106 -5.00 2.28 20.11
C TRP A 106 -5.35 0.79 20.06
N LEU A 107 -6.61 0.45 19.78
CA LEU A 107 -7.07 -0.94 19.60
C LEU A 107 -6.27 -1.66 18.51
N CYS A 108 -6.05 -1.01 17.37
CA CYS A 108 -5.26 -1.57 16.28
C CYS A 108 -3.80 -1.81 16.68
N ILE A 109 -3.16 -0.86 17.39
CA ILE A 109 -1.80 -1.03 17.91
C ILE A 109 -1.73 -2.23 18.86
N MET A 110 -2.66 -2.32 19.82
CA MET A 110 -2.70 -3.46 20.76
C MET A 110 -2.87 -4.78 20.01
N ALA A 111 -3.71 -4.83 18.99
CA ALA A 111 -3.92 -6.04 18.21
C ALA A 111 -2.71 -6.48 17.40
N VAL A 112 -1.92 -5.53 16.88
CA VAL A 112 -0.76 -5.86 16.05
C VAL A 112 0.51 -6.12 16.84
N SER A 113 0.68 -5.45 17.99
CA SER A 113 1.96 -5.44 18.72
C SER A 113 1.92 -6.07 20.11
N TYR A 114 0.76 -6.35 20.71
CA TYR A 114 0.72 -6.93 22.06
C TYR A 114 1.09 -8.43 22.06
N PRO A 115 2.13 -8.85 22.81
CA PRO A 115 2.56 -10.25 22.82
C PRO A 115 1.54 -11.21 23.47
N GLY A 116 0.88 -10.81 24.55
CA GLY A 116 -0.04 -11.69 25.28
C GLY A 116 -1.32 -12.08 24.53
N TYR A 117 -1.56 -11.50 23.34
CA TYR A 117 -2.72 -11.83 22.51
C TYR A 117 -2.42 -12.86 21.43
N HIS A 118 -1.20 -13.38 21.30
CA HIS A 118 -0.89 -14.26 20.16
C HIS A 118 -1.87 -15.45 20.02
N SER A 119 -2.37 -16.03 21.13
CA SER A 119 -3.32 -17.17 21.11
C SER A 119 -4.78 -16.79 20.91
N LYS A 120 -5.11 -15.50 21.06
CA LYS A 120 -6.45 -14.92 20.85
C LYS A 120 -6.44 -13.81 19.79
N ARG A 121 -5.37 -13.70 19.00
CA ARG A 121 -5.13 -12.58 18.06
C ARG A 121 -6.21 -12.58 16.99
N ASP A 122 -6.66 -13.74 16.53
CA ASP A 122 -7.76 -13.83 15.56
C ASP A 122 -9.09 -13.34 16.11
N VAL A 123 -9.37 -13.52 17.39
CA VAL A 123 -10.59 -12.98 18.00
C VAL A 123 -10.53 -11.45 17.99
N LEU A 124 -9.39 -10.88 18.39
CA LEU A 124 -9.22 -9.43 18.40
C LEU A 124 -9.16 -8.83 16.98
N VAL A 125 -8.45 -9.46 16.06
CA VAL A 125 -8.37 -9.07 14.64
C VAL A 125 -9.74 -9.22 13.96
N SER A 126 -10.50 -10.27 14.25
CA SER A 126 -11.86 -10.45 13.72
C SER A 126 -12.79 -9.36 14.25
N LYS A 127 -12.71 -9.05 15.55
CA LYS A 127 -13.44 -7.93 16.15
C LYS A 127 -13.06 -6.59 15.53
N ILE A 128 -11.77 -6.31 15.32
CA ILE A 128 -11.33 -5.08 14.64
C ILE A 128 -11.83 -5.03 13.21
N THR A 129 -11.79 -6.16 12.50
CA THR A 129 -12.32 -6.26 11.14
C THR A 129 -13.83 -5.98 11.10
N GLU A 130 -14.59 -6.54 12.03
CA GLU A 130 -16.01 -6.28 12.20
C GLU A 130 -16.27 -4.79 12.49
N LEU A 131 -15.51 -4.18 13.41
CA LEU A 131 -15.60 -2.75 13.70
C LEU A 131 -15.31 -1.88 12.47
N ILE A 132 -14.26 -2.21 11.69
CA ILE A 132 -13.94 -1.49 10.46
C ILE A 132 -15.13 -1.53 9.52
N HIS A 133 -15.73 -2.70 9.32
CA HIS A 133 -16.89 -2.85 8.45
C HIS A 133 -18.10 -2.08 8.97
N THR A 134 -18.41 -2.16 10.28
CA THR A 134 -19.54 -1.44 10.87
C THR A 134 -19.36 0.08 10.78
N GLU A 135 -18.23 0.61 11.24
CA GLU A 135 -18.03 2.07 11.30
C GLU A 135 -17.91 2.71 9.90
N LEU A 136 -17.34 2.01 8.92
CA LEU A 136 -17.21 2.55 7.56
C LEU A 136 -18.41 2.29 6.66
N MET A 137 -19.01 1.09 6.72
CA MET A 137 -20.06 0.69 5.78
C MET A 137 -21.46 0.95 6.32
N VAL A 138 -21.64 1.02 7.64
CA VAL A 138 -22.94 1.24 8.27
C VAL A 138 -23.06 2.67 8.78
N GLU A 139 -22.10 3.12 9.60
CA GLU A 139 -22.16 4.43 10.25
C GLU A 139 -21.60 5.57 9.37
N VAL A 140 -20.80 5.25 8.33
CA VAL A 140 -20.19 6.19 7.37
C VAL A 140 -19.50 7.37 8.07
N ALA A 141 -18.69 7.07 9.09
CA ALA A 141 -18.03 8.07 9.93
C ALA A 141 -16.49 8.09 9.74
N PRO A 142 -15.96 8.52 8.58
CA PRO A 142 -14.52 8.60 8.36
C PRO A 142 -13.88 9.61 9.32
N SER A 143 -12.79 9.20 9.96
CA SER A 143 -12.03 10.03 10.91
C SER A 143 -10.53 9.77 10.78
N MET A 144 -9.71 10.68 11.30
CA MET A 144 -8.27 10.47 11.37
C MET A 144 -7.92 9.24 12.23
N ASP A 145 -8.62 9.02 13.34
CA ASP A 145 -8.44 7.82 14.18
C ASP A 145 -8.70 6.53 13.38
N MET A 146 -9.79 6.50 12.61
CA MET A 146 -10.11 5.36 11.74
C MET A 146 -9.04 5.13 10.66
N LEU A 147 -8.58 6.20 10.01
CA LEU A 147 -7.55 6.11 8.98
C LEU A 147 -6.24 5.54 9.54
N LEU A 148 -5.74 6.09 10.64
CA LEU A 148 -4.48 5.68 11.27
C LEU A 148 -4.58 4.26 11.83
N GLY A 149 -5.72 3.90 12.43
CA GLY A 149 -5.98 2.55 12.90
C GLY A 149 -6.01 1.53 11.77
N ILE A 150 -6.68 1.81 10.65
CA ILE A 150 -6.71 0.89 9.50
C ILE A 150 -5.34 0.76 8.87
N ILE A 151 -4.59 1.87 8.70
CA ILE A 151 -3.19 1.82 8.25
C ILE A 151 -2.39 0.88 9.16
N THR A 152 -2.51 1.03 10.47
CA THR A 152 -1.85 0.17 11.47
C THR A 152 -2.24 -1.30 11.30
N ALA A 153 -3.54 -1.56 11.24
CA ALA A 153 -4.07 -2.91 11.11
C ALA A 153 -3.55 -3.57 9.84
N ILE A 154 -3.72 -2.97 8.66
CA ILE A 154 -3.29 -3.65 7.43
C ILE A 154 -1.78 -3.81 7.32
N THR A 155 -1.01 -2.88 7.92
CA THR A 155 0.45 -2.86 7.80
C THR A 155 1.08 -4.03 8.56
N TRP A 156 0.54 -4.37 9.74
CA TRP A 156 1.10 -5.38 10.65
C TRP A 156 0.15 -6.54 11.01
N VAL A 157 -1.10 -6.57 10.52
CA VAL A 157 -1.98 -7.75 10.55
C VAL A 157 -1.60 -8.67 9.39
N THR A 158 -0.40 -9.24 9.44
CA THR A 158 0.09 -10.24 8.47
C THR A 158 -0.52 -11.65 8.70
N TYR A 159 -1.50 -11.76 9.61
CA TYR A 159 -1.93 -13.05 10.19
C TYR A 159 -3.32 -13.52 9.74
N SER A 160 -4.09 -12.72 9.01
CA SER A 160 -5.48 -13.09 8.69
C SER A 160 -5.55 -14.13 7.56
N LYS A 161 -6.43 -15.13 7.73
CA LYS A 161 -6.64 -16.26 6.80
C LYS A 161 -7.07 -15.85 5.39
N ARG A 162 -7.42 -14.57 5.16
CA ARG A 162 -7.86 -14.01 3.86
C ARG A 162 -7.48 -12.53 3.76
N PRO A 163 -6.33 -12.20 3.16
CA PRO A 163 -5.94 -10.80 2.98
C PRO A 163 -6.74 -10.18 1.85
N PHE A 164 -7.80 -9.45 2.19
CA PHE A 164 -8.46 -8.52 1.27
C PHE A 164 -7.66 -7.22 1.16
N LEU A 165 -6.34 -7.28 1.01
CA LEU A 165 -5.45 -6.12 1.07
C LEU A 165 -5.86 -5.02 0.07
N ASN A 166 -6.27 -5.41 -1.14
CA ASN A 166 -6.83 -4.49 -2.15
C ASN A 166 -8.07 -3.75 -1.65
N PHE A 167 -8.99 -4.46 -0.99
CA PHE A 167 -10.22 -3.87 -0.46
C PHE A 167 -9.89 -2.83 0.62
N TYR A 168 -9.00 -3.17 1.55
CA TYR A 168 -8.58 -2.20 2.57
C TYR A 168 -7.81 -1.02 1.96
N CYS A 169 -7.01 -1.23 0.91
CA CYS A 169 -6.38 -0.13 0.18
C CYS A 169 -7.43 0.81 -0.43
N HIS A 170 -8.51 0.29 -1.02
CA HIS A 170 -9.62 1.12 -1.51
C HIS A 170 -10.35 1.85 -0.38
N MET A 171 -10.54 1.22 0.78
CA MET A 171 -11.09 1.91 1.94
C MET A 171 -10.18 3.05 2.42
N LEU A 172 -8.86 2.81 2.52
CA LEU A 172 -7.91 3.86 2.88
C LEU A 172 -7.94 5.03 1.89
N MET A 173 -7.98 4.74 0.59
CA MET A 173 -8.08 5.77 -0.44
C MET A 173 -9.39 6.54 -0.34
N GLY A 174 -10.51 5.86 -0.07
CA GLY A 174 -11.82 6.46 0.16
C GLY A 174 -11.81 7.40 1.36
N ILE A 175 -11.36 6.92 2.52
CA ILE A 175 -11.26 7.72 3.76
C ILE A 175 -10.35 8.93 3.55
N ALA A 176 -9.19 8.75 2.92
CA ALA A 176 -8.28 9.87 2.63
C ALA A 176 -8.92 10.93 1.71
N CYS A 177 -9.76 10.50 0.76
CA CYS A 177 -10.52 11.41 -0.10
C CYS A 177 -11.66 12.11 0.64
N ASP A 178 -12.38 11.42 1.52
CA ASP A 178 -13.49 11.97 2.30
C ASP A 178 -13.00 13.00 3.33
N LEU A 179 -11.86 12.73 3.98
CA LEU A 179 -11.14 13.70 4.82
C LEU A 179 -10.46 14.81 3.99
N GLY A 180 -10.35 14.60 2.68
CA GLY A 180 -9.71 15.48 1.71
C GLY A 180 -8.20 15.65 1.87
N ILE A 181 -7.56 14.89 2.76
CA ILE A 181 -6.14 15.06 3.14
C ILE A 181 -5.16 14.87 1.97
N ASN A 182 -5.62 14.21 0.89
CA ASN A 182 -4.85 14.03 -0.34
C ASN A 182 -4.85 15.27 -1.28
N LYS A 183 -5.62 16.32 -0.96
CA LYS A 183 -5.76 17.53 -1.77
C LYS A 183 -5.43 18.79 -0.97
N ALA A 184 -4.84 19.76 -1.66
CA ALA A 184 -4.67 21.09 -1.15
C ALA A 184 -6.05 21.70 -0.86
N ILE A 185 -6.11 22.53 0.18
CA ILE A 185 -7.32 23.29 0.48
C ILE A 185 -7.52 24.28 -0.67
N SER A 186 -8.61 24.10 -1.43
CA SER A 186 -8.95 25.01 -2.53
C SER A 186 -9.28 26.38 -1.95
N LYS A 187 -8.54 27.41 -2.36
CA LYS A 187 -8.85 28.81 -2.02
C LYS A 187 -10.10 29.29 -2.76
N ASP A 188 -10.35 28.73 -3.95
CA ASP A 188 -11.50 29.05 -4.77
C ASP A 188 -12.62 28.04 -4.55
N GLN A 189 -13.81 28.53 -4.20
CA GLN A 189 -14.99 27.68 -4.07
C GLN A 189 -15.52 27.34 -5.46
N SER A 190 -15.62 26.05 -5.79
CA SER A 190 -16.33 25.61 -7.00
C SER A 190 -17.79 26.07 -6.99
N ILE A 191 -18.40 26.23 -8.17
CA ILE A 191 -19.82 26.60 -8.31
C ILE A 191 -20.72 25.68 -7.47
N MET A 192 -20.43 24.37 -7.46
CA MET A 192 -21.15 23.38 -6.66
C MET A 192 -20.99 23.62 -5.15
N GLN A 193 -19.81 24.06 -4.70
CA GLN A 193 -19.55 24.35 -3.29
C GLN A 193 -20.21 25.64 -2.83
N GLN A 194 -20.27 26.64 -3.71
CA GLN A 194 -21.04 27.86 -3.49
C GLN A 194 -22.54 27.54 -3.40
N PHE A 195 -23.06 26.71 -4.30
CA PHE A 195 -24.46 26.23 -4.25
C PHE A 195 -24.76 25.48 -2.95
N LYS A 196 -23.89 24.52 -2.56
CA LYS A 196 -24.01 23.79 -1.29
C LYS A 196 -24.04 24.72 -0.09
N SER A 197 -23.16 25.73 -0.07
CA SER A 197 -23.14 26.75 0.99
C SER A 197 -24.42 27.59 0.99
N ALA A 198 -24.93 27.93 -0.20
CA ALA A 198 -26.18 28.68 -0.36
C ALA A 198 -27.42 27.90 0.10
N VAL A 199 -27.43 26.57 -0.03
CA VAL A 199 -28.49 25.69 0.52
C VAL A 199 -28.25 25.29 1.98
N GLY A 200 -27.30 25.94 2.68
CA GLY A 200 -27.08 25.76 4.11
C GLY A 200 -26.17 24.60 4.50
N MET A 201 -25.56 23.89 3.54
CA MET A 201 -24.59 22.82 3.83
C MET A 201 -23.25 23.44 4.25
N ARG A 202 -23.04 23.55 5.56
CA ARG A 202 -21.76 24.03 6.12
C ARG A 202 -20.75 22.90 6.14
N TYR A 203 -19.68 23.04 5.37
CA TYR A 203 -18.49 22.21 5.52
C TYR A 203 -17.51 22.92 6.45
N PRO A 204 -16.91 22.23 7.44
CA PRO A 204 -15.82 22.82 8.20
C PRO A 204 -14.68 23.16 7.24
N HIS A 205 -14.44 24.46 7.05
CA HIS A 205 -13.29 24.93 6.29
C HIS A 205 -12.04 24.69 7.14
N SER A 206 -11.38 23.54 6.95
CA SER A 206 -10.00 23.40 7.41
C SER A 206 -9.15 24.39 6.62
N THR A 207 -8.48 25.31 7.30
CA THR A 207 -7.67 26.37 6.69
C THR A 207 -6.20 26.00 6.55
N VAL A 208 -5.73 25.00 7.31
CA VAL A 208 -4.34 24.52 7.29
C VAL A 208 -4.31 23.00 7.48
N ARG A 209 -3.60 22.29 6.60
CA ARG A 209 -3.36 20.85 6.74
C ARG A 209 -2.33 20.59 7.84
N THR A 210 -2.70 19.78 8.82
CA THR A 210 -1.83 19.42 9.95
C THR A 210 -0.68 18.53 9.49
N LEU A 211 0.40 18.48 10.26
CA LEU A 211 1.51 17.56 9.97
C LEU A 211 1.06 16.11 10.03
N GLU A 212 0.14 15.78 10.94
CA GLU A 212 -0.47 14.44 11.02
C GLU A 212 -1.24 14.07 9.75
N GLU A 213 -2.10 14.95 9.23
CA GLU A 213 -2.82 14.70 7.97
C GLU A 213 -1.87 14.47 6.80
N ARG A 214 -0.76 15.23 6.75
CA ARG A 214 0.27 15.11 5.71
C ARG A 214 1.00 13.78 5.80
N ARG A 215 1.44 13.36 7.01
CA ARG A 215 2.06 12.05 7.22
C ARG A 215 1.10 10.92 6.84
N ALA A 216 -0.15 11.02 7.26
CA ALA A 216 -1.17 10.02 6.95
C ALA A 216 -1.42 9.90 5.44
N ALA A 217 -1.55 11.01 4.71
CA ALA A 217 -1.73 11.00 3.26
C ALA A 217 -0.54 10.32 2.54
N LEU A 218 0.68 10.63 2.96
CA LEU A 218 1.90 9.99 2.44
C LEU A 218 1.98 8.50 2.79
N GLY A 219 1.57 8.12 4.00
CA GLY A 219 1.47 6.72 4.42
C GLY A 219 0.45 5.92 3.60
N VAL A 220 -0.71 6.50 3.30
CA VAL A 220 -1.71 5.88 2.40
C VAL A 220 -1.12 5.67 1.01
N PHE A 221 -0.41 6.64 0.46
CA PHE A 221 0.28 6.48 -0.82
C PHE A 221 1.32 5.36 -0.78
N LEU A 222 2.19 5.31 0.24
CA LEU A 222 3.21 4.27 0.38
C LEU A 222 2.59 2.86 0.38
N ILE A 223 1.54 2.65 1.16
CA ILE A 223 0.87 1.35 1.28
C ILE A 223 0.17 0.97 -0.03
N THR A 224 -0.62 1.90 -0.58
CA THR A 224 -1.41 1.62 -1.78
C THR A 224 -0.50 1.41 -3.00
N SER A 225 0.57 2.19 -3.15
CA SER A 225 1.60 2.00 -4.19
C SER A 225 2.37 0.70 -4.01
N SER A 226 2.79 0.36 -2.79
CA SER A 226 3.44 -0.94 -2.51
C SER A 226 2.52 -2.12 -2.84
N THR A 227 1.23 -2.00 -2.54
CA THR A 227 0.22 -3.03 -2.82
C THR A 227 -0.04 -3.15 -4.32
N ALA A 228 -0.16 -2.03 -5.03
CA ALA A 228 -0.31 -2.00 -6.49
C ALA A 228 0.88 -2.69 -7.18
N LEU A 229 2.11 -2.31 -6.79
CA LEU A 229 3.35 -2.93 -7.28
C LEU A 229 3.41 -4.43 -7.05
N CYS A 230 2.96 -4.91 -5.89
CA CYS A 230 3.05 -6.33 -5.57
C CYS A 230 1.93 -7.17 -6.17
N LEU A 231 0.69 -6.67 -6.18
CA LEU A 231 -0.47 -7.46 -6.54
C LEU A 231 -0.97 -7.19 -7.95
N GLY A 232 -0.63 -6.05 -8.56
CA GLY A 232 -1.01 -5.70 -9.93
C GLY A 232 -2.51 -5.49 -10.15
N ARG A 233 -3.30 -5.36 -9.07
CA ARG A 233 -4.77 -5.43 -9.10
C ARG A 233 -5.49 -4.12 -8.77
N ILE A 234 -4.75 -3.10 -8.34
CA ILE A 234 -5.29 -1.80 -7.97
C ILE A 234 -4.40 -0.68 -8.52
N ASP A 235 -4.99 0.49 -8.68
CA ASP A 235 -4.27 1.74 -8.76
C ASP A 235 -3.98 2.28 -7.37
N ALA A 236 -2.78 2.82 -7.18
CA ALA A 236 -2.40 3.48 -5.94
C ALA A 236 -3.18 4.79 -5.73
N LEU A 237 -3.10 5.34 -4.52
CA LEU A 237 -3.58 6.70 -4.28
C LEU A 237 -2.86 7.65 -5.25
N ARG A 238 -3.62 8.35 -6.09
CA ARG A 238 -3.04 9.28 -7.08
C ARG A 238 -2.14 10.31 -6.40
N TRP A 239 -0.88 10.38 -6.84
CA TRP A 239 0.04 11.43 -6.41
C TRP A 239 -0.47 12.83 -6.80
N THR A 240 -0.40 13.79 -5.87
CA THR A 240 -0.88 15.16 -6.08
C THR A 240 0.19 16.20 -5.74
N SER A 241 0.06 17.40 -6.31
CA SER A 241 0.93 18.53 -5.97
C SER A 241 0.90 18.88 -4.48
N HIS A 242 -0.20 18.59 -3.79
CA HIS A 242 -0.29 18.78 -2.34
C HIS A 242 0.57 17.78 -1.56
N MET A 243 0.69 16.55 -2.05
CA MET A 243 1.58 15.55 -1.44
C MET A 243 3.05 15.93 -1.66
N GLU A 244 3.39 16.48 -2.83
CA GLU A 244 4.72 17.06 -3.10
C GLU A 244 5.05 18.22 -2.14
N GLU A 245 4.10 19.14 -1.95
CA GLU A 245 4.21 20.21 -0.94
C GLU A 245 4.38 19.63 0.47
N SER A 246 3.68 18.53 0.78
CA SER A 246 3.74 17.86 2.08
C SER A 246 5.13 17.30 2.39
N LEU A 247 5.83 16.76 1.39
CA LEU A 247 7.24 16.36 1.56
C LEU A 247 8.10 17.55 1.98
N THR A 248 7.91 18.71 1.34
CA THR A 248 8.67 19.93 1.65
C THR A 248 8.34 20.48 3.04
N VAL A 249 7.06 20.46 3.42
CA VAL A 249 6.60 20.93 4.74
C VAL A 249 7.16 20.06 5.85
N LEU A 250 7.13 18.72 5.70
CA LEU A 250 7.66 17.81 6.71
C LEU A 250 9.18 17.96 6.90
N LEU A 251 9.95 18.08 5.81
CA LEU A 251 11.39 18.34 5.89
C LEU A 251 11.75 19.65 6.59
N LYS A 252 10.87 20.65 6.55
CA LYS A 252 11.07 21.96 7.19
C LYS A 252 10.62 21.97 8.64
N ALA A 253 9.47 21.36 8.93
CA ALA A 253 8.88 21.35 10.26
C ALA A 253 9.73 20.53 11.24
N LYS A 254 10.23 19.36 10.79
CA LYS A 254 11.05 18.43 11.59
C LYS A 254 10.48 18.20 12.99
N GLU A 255 9.17 18.00 13.08
CA GLU A 255 8.50 17.78 14.37
C GLU A 255 8.96 16.45 14.99
N CYS A 256 9.26 15.44 14.15
CA CYS A 256 9.87 14.21 14.61
C CYS A 256 11.04 13.74 13.71
N PRO A 257 12.03 13.02 14.25
CA PRO A 257 13.15 12.48 13.46
C PRO A 257 12.70 11.59 12.29
N GLU A 258 11.57 10.91 12.44
CA GLU A 258 11.04 9.99 11.44
C GLU A 258 10.39 10.68 10.23
N ASP A 259 10.18 12.01 10.28
CA ASP A 259 9.66 12.79 9.15
C ASP A 259 10.59 12.72 7.94
N GLU A 260 11.90 12.86 8.17
CA GLU A 260 12.89 12.78 7.10
C GLU A 260 12.87 11.38 6.48
N LEU A 261 12.79 10.33 7.31
CA LEU A 261 12.68 8.96 6.84
C LEU A 261 11.43 8.75 5.96
N LEU A 262 10.24 9.20 6.40
CA LEU A 262 9.01 9.09 5.62
C LEU A 262 9.19 9.71 4.23
N VAL A 263 9.76 10.91 4.19
CA VAL A 263 9.94 11.67 2.94
C VAL A 263 10.80 10.89 1.95
N TYR A 264 11.92 10.34 2.38
CA TYR A 264 12.80 9.59 1.48
C TYR A 264 12.20 8.23 1.08
N LEU A 265 11.47 7.55 1.97
CA LEU A 265 10.72 6.35 1.59
C LEU A 265 9.70 6.65 0.49
N VAL A 266 8.95 7.76 0.60
CA VAL A 266 8.00 8.21 -0.44
C VAL A 266 8.71 8.55 -1.74
N LYS A 267 9.82 9.29 -1.69
CA LYS A 267 10.58 9.65 -2.90
C LYS A 267 11.10 8.41 -3.64
N ILE A 268 11.58 7.40 -2.93
CA ILE A 268 12.00 6.13 -3.53
C ILE A 268 10.78 5.40 -4.11
N GLN A 269 9.67 5.35 -3.37
CA GLN A 269 8.42 4.73 -3.82
C GLN A 269 7.88 5.37 -5.10
N LEU A 270 7.96 6.70 -5.25
CA LEU A 270 7.53 7.41 -6.46
C LEU A 270 8.32 6.99 -7.70
N VAL A 271 9.60 6.66 -7.57
CA VAL A 271 10.38 6.13 -8.69
C VAL A 271 9.85 4.74 -9.08
N MET A 272 9.63 3.87 -8.10
CA MET A 272 9.08 2.52 -8.35
C MET A 272 7.67 2.57 -8.95
N ASP A 273 6.82 3.49 -8.48
CA ASP A 273 5.45 3.70 -8.96
C ASP A 273 5.43 4.13 -10.44
N LYS A 274 6.34 5.04 -10.85
CA LYS A 274 6.50 5.42 -12.26
C LYS A 274 6.92 4.24 -13.13
N VAL A 275 7.88 3.44 -12.66
CA VAL A 275 8.32 2.23 -13.39
C VAL A 275 7.17 1.23 -13.54
N TYR A 276 6.35 1.07 -12.51
CA TYR A 276 5.16 0.22 -12.55
C TYR A 276 4.15 0.68 -13.59
N HIS A 277 3.82 1.97 -13.62
CA HIS A 277 2.89 2.53 -14.60
C HIS A 277 3.40 2.40 -16.04
N ALA A 278 4.67 2.74 -16.27
CA ALA A 278 5.33 2.57 -17.58
C ALA A 278 5.19 1.14 -18.13
N ARG A 279 5.35 0.13 -17.25
CA ARG A 279 5.21 -1.28 -17.62
C ARG A 279 3.78 -1.70 -17.87
N ARG A 280 2.88 -1.34 -16.97
CA ARG A 280 1.47 -1.76 -17.04
C ARG A 280 0.78 -1.18 -18.28
N ASP A 281 1.08 0.07 -18.60
CA ASP A 281 0.45 0.78 -19.71
C ASP A 281 1.06 0.40 -21.08
N GLY A 282 2.01 -0.54 -21.09
CA GLY A 282 2.53 -1.18 -22.30
C GLY A 282 3.37 -0.25 -23.17
N GLU A 283 4.15 0.64 -22.54
CA GLU A 283 5.06 1.51 -23.27
C GLU A 283 6.05 0.69 -24.10
N ASP A 284 6.36 1.17 -25.31
CA ASP A 284 7.09 0.44 -26.34
C ASP A 284 8.40 -0.17 -25.78
N GLN A 285 8.57 -1.50 -25.92
CA GLN A 285 9.79 -2.21 -25.50
C GLN A 285 11.04 -1.62 -26.15
N SER A 286 10.92 -0.97 -27.31
CA SER A 286 12.01 -0.25 -27.96
C SER A 286 12.57 0.90 -27.10
N LEU A 287 11.76 1.46 -26.20
CA LEU A 287 12.10 2.54 -25.27
C LEU A 287 12.48 2.04 -23.88
N ALA A 288 12.46 0.73 -23.62
CA ALA A 288 12.76 0.16 -22.30
C ALA A 288 14.10 0.66 -21.73
N ARG A 289 15.12 0.83 -22.59
CA ARG A 289 16.42 1.38 -22.19
C ARG A 289 16.33 2.83 -21.70
N PHE A 290 15.54 3.66 -22.38
CA PHE A 290 15.35 5.05 -21.99
C PHE A 290 14.64 5.14 -20.63
N TYR A 291 13.62 4.31 -20.41
CA TYR A 291 12.93 4.25 -19.13
C TYR A 291 13.83 3.76 -17.99
N ILE A 292 14.65 2.74 -18.21
CA ILE A 292 15.65 2.27 -17.23
C ILE A 292 16.61 3.40 -16.89
N THR A 293 17.21 4.04 -17.90
CA THR A 293 18.21 5.10 -17.70
C THR A 293 17.60 6.32 -16.97
N SER A 294 16.40 6.75 -17.37
CA SER A 294 15.69 7.86 -16.74
C SER A 294 15.29 7.54 -15.29
N SER A 295 14.80 6.33 -15.04
CA SER A 295 14.42 5.89 -13.69
C SER A 295 15.64 5.75 -12.79
N GLN A 296 16.76 5.24 -13.32
CA GLN A 296 18.03 5.17 -12.61
C GLN A 296 18.55 6.56 -12.23
N ALA A 297 18.50 7.52 -13.16
CA ALA A 297 18.88 8.90 -12.88
C ALA A 297 18.00 9.53 -11.79
N GLN A 298 16.69 9.26 -11.80
CA GLN A 298 15.77 9.70 -10.76
C GLN A 298 16.11 9.06 -9.40
N LEU A 299 16.36 7.76 -9.35
CA LEU A 299 16.74 7.06 -8.12
C LEU A 299 18.07 7.58 -7.56
N ASN A 300 19.07 7.78 -8.41
CA ASN A 300 20.37 8.36 -8.04
C ASN A 300 20.23 9.79 -7.51
N SER A 301 19.36 10.61 -8.13
CA SER A 301 19.04 11.95 -7.63
C SER A 301 18.44 11.90 -6.22
N VAL A 302 17.46 11.00 -5.98
CA VAL A 302 16.90 10.78 -4.65
C VAL A 302 17.99 10.35 -3.67
N ARG A 303 18.80 9.36 -4.04
CA ARG A 303 19.89 8.82 -3.20
C ARG A 303 20.90 9.89 -2.80
N SER A 304 21.28 10.78 -3.71
CA SER A 304 22.22 11.89 -3.44
C SER A 304 21.68 12.92 -2.44
N GLN A 305 20.35 13.01 -2.30
CA GLN A 305 19.70 13.92 -1.36
C GLN A 305 19.51 13.30 0.03
N ILE A 306 19.70 11.99 0.20
CA ILE A 306 19.48 11.32 1.49
C ILE A 306 20.56 11.76 2.49
N PRO A 307 20.19 12.23 3.68
CA PRO A 307 21.13 12.62 4.72
C PRO A 307 22.07 11.46 5.14
N PRO A 308 23.33 11.74 5.52
CA PRO A 308 24.29 10.71 5.93
C PRO A 308 23.84 9.84 7.11
N HIS A 309 22.98 10.37 7.99
CA HIS A 309 22.45 9.62 9.13
C HIS A 309 21.31 8.65 8.73
N LEU A 310 20.70 8.82 7.55
CA LEU A 310 19.61 7.97 7.06
C LEU A 310 20.07 6.94 6.02
N ILE A 311 21.11 7.23 5.22
CA ILE A 311 21.50 6.41 4.07
C ILE A 311 21.80 4.94 4.41
N ASN A 312 22.27 4.68 5.63
CA ASN A 312 22.61 3.34 6.12
C ASN A 312 21.53 2.73 7.04
N THR A 313 20.36 3.35 7.15
CA THR A 313 19.25 2.77 7.91
C THR A 313 18.63 1.61 7.15
N ILE A 314 18.20 0.57 7.86
CA ILE A 314 17.61 -0.65 7.28
C ILE A 314 16.48 -0.33 6.28
N PRO A 315 15.47 0.51 6.61
CA PRO A 315 14.37 0.80 5.67
C PRO A 315 14.86 1.44 4.37
N ILE A 316 15.81 2.38 4.44
CA ILE A 316 16.37 3.03 3.25
C ILE A 316 17.13 2.04 2.38
N ILE A 317 17.97 1.18 2.97
CA ILE A 317 18.72 0.16 2.23
C ILE A 317 17.74 -0.80 1.52
N LEU A 318 16.70 -1.28 2.22
CA LEU A 318 15.71 -2.19 1.63
C LEU A 318 14.94 -1.53 0.48
N HIS A 319 14.48 -0.30 0.66
CA HIS A 319 13.73 0.42 -0.37
C HIS A 319 14.59 0.81 -1.58
N LEU A 320 15.84 1.26 -1.38
CA LEU A 320 16.75 1.58 -2.49
C LEU A 320 17.05 0.35 -3.34
N ASN A 321 17.44 -0.77 -2.71
CA ASN A 321 17.74 -1.98 -3.47
C ASN A 321 16.48 -2.60 -4.11
N SER A 322 15.31 -2.46 -3.48
CA SER A 322 14.05 -2.83 -4.12
C SER A 322 13.77 -1.99 -5.36
N ALA A 323 14.07 -0.69 -5.33
CA ALA A 323 13.93 0.18 -6.48
C ALA A 323 14.90 -0.17 -7.61
N GLU A 324 16.16 -0.48 -7.30
CA GLU A 324 17.15 -0.98 -8.28
C GLU A 324 16.65 -2.26 -8.97
N LEU A 325 16.17 -3.24 -8.18
CA LEU A 325 15.57 -4.47 -8.70
C LEU A 325 14.38 -4.17 -9.61
N ILE A 326 13.44 -3.35 -9.12
CA ILE A 326 12.26 -3.00 -9.89
C ILE A 326 12.65 -2.25 -11.16
N ILE A 327 13.65 -1.38 -11.20
CA ILE A 327 14.05 -0.69 -12.43
C ILE A 327 14.58 -1.69 -13.47
N HIS A 328 15.42 -2.63 -13.07
CA HIS A 328 16.15 -3.52 -13.97
C HIS A 328 15.48 -4.88 -14.25
N GLU A 329 14.41 -5.26 -13.54
CA GLU A 329 13.82 -6.62 -13.65
C GLU A 329 13.33 -7.02 -15.04
N THR A 330 13.02 -6.08 -15.92
CA THR A 330 12.63 -6.37 -17.32
C THR A 330 13.75 -7.02 -18.11
N ALA A 331 15.02 -6.83 -17.72
CA ALA A 331 16.16 -7.50 -18.33
C ALA A 331 16.10 -9.03 -18.19
N MET A 332 15.47 -9.54 -17.12
CA MET A 332 15.27 -10.97 -16.89
C MET A 332 14.19 -11.57 -17.79
N GLN A 333 13.27 -10.75 -18.31
CA GLN A 333 12.17 -11.19 -19.19
C GLN A 333 12.51 -11.05 -20.68
N ALA A 334 13.47 -10.19 -21.03
CA ALA A 334 13.89 -9.97 -22.39
C ALA A 334 14.52 -11.25 -22.99
N PRO A 335 14.13 -11.67 -24.21
CA PRO A 335 14.71 -12.85 -24.85
C PRO A 335 16.18 -12.61 -25.19
N SER A 336 17.01 -13.61 -24.92
CA SER A 336 18.40 -13.64 -25.37
C SER A 336 18.43 -13.69 -26.90
N ILE A 337 19.09 -12.74 -27.57
CA ILE A 337 19.28 -12.79 -29.03
C ILE A 337 20.57 -13.57 -29.33
N PRO A 338 20.50 -14.71 -30.04
CA PRO A 338 21.68 -15.46 -30.43
C PRO A 338 22.64 -14.58 -31.26
N ASN A 339 23.94 -14.69 -30.98
CA ASN A 339 25.03 -14.03 -31.72
C ASN A 339 25.12 -12.49 -31.61
N SER A 340 24.45 -11.87 -30.64
CA SER A 340 24.67 -10.44 -30.32
C SER A 340 24.65 -10.22 -28.80
N PRO A 341 25.82 -10.05 -28.15
CA PRO A 341 25.85 -9.78 -26.71
C PRO A 341 25.23 -8.41 -26.43
N GLN A 342 24.03 -8.42 -25.85
CA GLN A 342 23.36 -7.21 -25.39
C GLN A 342 24.01 -6.74 -24.08
N LEU A 343 25.15 -6.06 -24.16
CA LEU A 343 25.91 -5.61 -22.98
C LEU A 343 25.05 -4.86 -21.96
N ASN A 344 24.09 -4.05 -22.41
CA ASN A 344 23.20 -3.29 -21.51
C ASN A 344 22.23 -4.20 -20.73
N ARG A 345 21.84 -5.34 -21.33
CA ARG A 345 21.03 -6.35 -20.64
C ARG A 345 21.87 -7.05 -19.58
N LEU A 346 23.11 -7.44 -19.92
CA LEU A 346 24.05 -8.03 -18.96
C LEU A 346 24.36 -7.08 -17.79
N GLU A 347 24.56 -5.80 -18.08
CA GLU A 347 24.72 -4.76 -17.06
C GLU A 347 23.50 -4.69 -16.15
N SER A 348 22.28 -4.69 -16.72
CA SER A 348 21.05 -4.70 -15.93
C SER A 348 20.89 -5.96 -15.07
N LEU A 349 21.21 -7.15 -15.61
CA LEU A 349 21.19 -8.41 -14.85
C LEU A 349 22.21 -8.38 -13.70
N TYR A 350 23.39 -7.81 -13.94
CA TYR A 350 24.41 -7.64 -12.90
C TYR A 350 23.96 -6.64 -11.83
N THR A 351 23.33 -5.52 -12.22
CA THR A 351 22.73 -4.58 -11.28
C THR A 351 21.64 -5.26 -10.43
N CYS A 352 20.77 -6.08 -11.03
CA CYS A 352 19.81 -6.88 -10.28
C CYS A 352 20.51 -7.80 -9.27
N LEU A 353 21.58 -8.51 -9.67
CA LEU A 353 22.32 -9.39 -8.78
C LEU A 353 22.93 -8.65 -7.58
N GLN A 354 23.52 -7.47 -7.81
CA GLN A 354 24.10 -6.67 -6.73
C GLN A 354 23.02 -6.12 -5.80
N ALA A 355 21.88 -5.69 -6.35
CA ALA A 355 20.74 -5.22 -5.57
C ALA A 355 20.12 -6.36 -4.75
N ASP A 356 19.94 -7.55 -5.32
CA ASP A 356 19.48 -8.75 -4.61
C ASP A 356 20.42 -9.11 -3.46
N LYS A 357 21.74 -9.10 -3.70
CA LYS A 357 22.72 -9.36 -2.65
C LYS A 357 22.62 -8.35 -1.52
N ALA A 358 22.64 -7.06 -1.83
CA ALA A 358 22.58 -6.01 -0.81
C ALA A 358 21.25 -6.02 -0.04
N TRP A 359 20.14 -6.30 -0.73
CA TRP A 359 18.83 -6.44 -0.11
C TRP A 359 18.79 -7.65 0.84
N MET A 360 19.25 -8.82 0.39
CA MET A 360 19.25 -10.06 1.18
C MET A 360 20.21 -9.99 2.37
N ASP A 361 21.41 -9.42 2.19
CA ASP A 361 22.36 -9.20 3.29
C ASP A 361 21.76 -8.27 4.36
N CYS A 362 21.10 -7.19 3.94
CA CYS A 362 20.39 -6.29 4.84
C CYS A 362 19.28 -7.02 5.60
N TRP A 363 18.41 -7.75 4.89
CA TRP A 363 17.33 -8.54 5.48
C TRP A 363 17.84 -9.56 6.51
N LEU A 364 18.86 -10.35 6.15
CA LEU A 364 19.43 -11.38 7.02
C LEU A 364 20.22 -10.80 8.20
N SER A 365 20.58 -9.51 8.16
CA SER A 365 21.20 -8.80 9.29
C SER A 365 20.20 -8.33 10.35
N ILE A 366 18.90 -8.29 10.03
CA ILE A 366 17.87 -7.87 10.97
C ILE A 366 17.77 -8.90 12.10
N PRO A 367 17.84 -8.49 13.38
CA PRO A 367 17.66 -9.41 14.49
C PRO A 367 16.28 -10.07 14.46
N PRO A 368 16.15 -11.39 14.72
CA PRO A 368 14.85 -12.08 14.72
C PRO A 368 13.79 -11.42 15.61
N ALA A 369 14.18 -10.85 16.76
CA ALA A 369 13.27 -10.15 17.66
C ALA A 369 12.57 -8.92 17.02
N THR A 370 13.18 -8.32 15.99
CA THR A 370 12.64 -7.14 15.29
C THR A 370 11.64 -7.53 14.19
N TYR A 371 11.54 -8.81 13.81
CA TYR A 371 10.69 -9.25 12.70
C TYR A 371 9.21 -8.96 12.94
N GLN A 372 8.76 -8.84 14.19
CA GLN A 372 7.40 -8.45 14.55
C GLN A 372 7.07 -6.98 14.19
N GLY A 373 8.08 -6.11 14.17
CA GLY A 373 7.99 -4.71 13.70
C GLY A 373 7.97 -4.57 12.18
N ILE A 374 8.29 -5.66 11.48
CA ILE A 374 8.04 -6.04 10.09
C ILE A 374 6.79 -5.52 9.34
N PRO A 375 6.74 -4.38 8.62
CA PRO A 375 5.53 -4.08 7.83
C PRO A 375 5.41 -5.01 6.61
N PHE A 376 4.17 -5.35 6.19
CA PHE A 376 3.94 -6.35 5.13
C PHE A 376 4.64 -6.04 3.80
N ASN A 377 4.82 -4.75 3.46
CA ASN A 377 5.40 -4.33 2.20
C ASN A 377 6.87 -4.77 2.08
N ILE A 378 7.59 -4.88 3.19
CA ILE A 378 8.97 -5.40 3.21
C ILE A 378 8.97 -6.92 2.94
N PHE A 379 7.97 -7.66 3.42
CA PHE A 379 7.83 -9.08 3.06
C PHE A 379 7.52 -9.27 1.57
N PHE A 380 6.78 -8.35 0.94
CA PHE A 380 6.63 -8.36 -0.52
C PHE A 380 7.93 -8.06 -1.26
N GLN A 381 8.74 -7.12 -0.76
CA GLN A 381 10.09 -6.87 -1.28
C GLN A 381 10.96 -8.13 -1.16
N PHE A 382 10.91 -8.83 -0.02
CA PHE A 382 11.60 -10.12 0.20
C PHE A 382 11.21 -11.14 -0.85
N SER A 383 9.90 -11.35 -1.07
CA SER A 383 9.41 -12.30 -2.05
C SER A 383 9.89 -11.97 -3.46
N ARG A 384 9.86 -10.69 -3.85
CA ARG A 384 10.36 -10.25 -5.17
C ARG A 384 11.86 -10.47 -5.32
N ALA A 385 12.67 -10.10 -4.33
CA ALA A 385 14.11 -10.32 -4.33
C ALA A 385 14.45 -11.81 -4.39
N LEU A 386 13.71 -12.66 -3.66
CA LEU A 386 13.92 -14.11 -3.68
C LEU A 386 13.62 -14.73 -5.06
N VAL A 387 12.53 -14.31 -5.69
CA VAL A 387 12.16 -14.75 -7.05
C VAL A 387 13.16 -14.24 -8.09
N SER A 388 13.60 -12.98 -7.97
CA SER A 388 14.65 -12.38 -8.80
C SER A 388 15.94 -13.20 -8.72
N LEU A 389 16.42 -13.48 -7.52
CA LEU A 389 17.62 -14.27 -7.29
C LEU A 389 17.51 -15.68 -7.88
N TYR A 390 16.36 -16.35 -7.74
CA TYR A 390 16.13 -17.64 -8.37
C TYR A 390 16.16 -17.57 -9.90
N LYS A 391 15.52 -16.55 -10.49
CA LYS A 391 15.56 -16.32 -11.94
C LYS A 391 16.99 -16.08 -12.42
N LEU A 392 17.77 -15.23 -11.74
CA LEU A 392 19.18 -14.99 -12.06
C LEU A 392 20.03 -16.27 -11.94
N SER A 393 19.71 -17.14 -10.96
CA SER A 393 20.41 -18.42 -10.75
C SER A 393 20.10 -19.47 -11.81
N THR A 394 18.97 -19.34 -12.52
CA THR A 394 18.48 -20.32 -13.48
C THR A 394 18.34 -19.78 -14.90
N LEU A 395 18.70 -18.51 -15.13
CA LEU A 395 18.53 -17.81 -16.39
C LEU A 395 19.22 -18.53 -17.55
N ASP A 396 18.48 -18.76 -18.63
CA ASP A 396 19.00 -19.37 -19.84
C ASP A 396 19.53 -18.29 -20.81
N ASP A 397 20.76 -17.86 -20.57
CA ASP A 397 21.51 -16.96 -21.43
C ASP A 397 22.96 -17.44 -21.53
N PRO A 398 23.47 -17.77 -22.74
CA PRO A 398 24.85 -18.19 -22.94
C PRO A 398 25.90 -17.18 -22.44
N ALA A 399 25.56 -15.89 -22.38
CA ALA A 399 26.45 -14.83 -21.92
C ALA A 399 26.34 -14.57 -20.40
N TRP A 400 25.44 -15.25 -19.69
CA TRP A 400 25.22 -15.07 -18.26
C TRP A 400 25.88 -16.17 -17.43
N ASP A 401 26.79 -15.79 -16.54
CA ASP A 401 27.50 -16.73 -15.67
C ASP A 401 26.69 -17.05 -14.40
N LYS A 402 26.01 -18.20 -14.42
CA LYS A 402 25.25 -18.72 -13.27
C LYS A 402 26.13 -19.14 -12.09
N GLN A 403 27.40 -19.48 -12.33
CA GLN A 403 28.34 -19.78 -11.25
C GLN A 403 28.78 -18.49 -10.54
N MET A 404 28.97 -17.40 -11.29
CA MET A 404 29.17 -16.06 -10.71
C MET A 404 28.01 -15.66 -9.81
N VAL A 405 26.76 -15.87 -10.23
CA VAL A 405 25.57 -15.61 -9.39
C VAL A 405 25.69 -16.35 -8.06
N ARG A 406 25.91 -17.67 -8.09
CA ARG A 406 26.03 -18.50 -6.89
C ARG A 406 27.17 -18.07 -5.98
N ASN A 407 28.32 -17.72 -6.54
CA ASN A 407 29.49 -17.25 -5.79
C ASN A 407 29.25 -15.87 -5.15
N THR A 408 28.41 -15.04 -5.77
CA THR A 408 28.04 -13.72 -5.27
C THR A 408 27.01 -13.81 -4.15
N ILE A 409 25.97 -14.62 -4.35
CA ILE A 409 24.93 -14.93 -3.37
C ILE A 409 24.27 -16.28 -3.69
N ASN A 410 24.30 -17.20 -2.72
CA ASN A 410 23.74 -18.54 -2.90
C ASN A 410 22.29 -18.58 -2.40
N VAL A 411 21.34 -18.79 -3.31
CA VAL A 411 19.90 -18.84 -2.98
C VAL A 411 19.55 -19.90 -1.93
N LEU A 412 20.23 -21.05 -1.90
CA LEU A 412 19.96 -22.09 -0.88
C LEU A 412 20.42 -21.65 0.51
N ASP A 413 21.57 -20.96 0.61
CA ASP A 413 22.06 -20.40 1.88
C ASP A 413 21.12 -19.30 2.40
N VAL A 414 20.63 -18.44 1.52
CA VAL A 414 19.64 -17.41 1.85
C VAL A 414 18.36 -18.05 2.43
N LEU A 415 17.85 -19.11 1.79
CA LEU A 415 16.67 -19.84 2.26
C LEU A 415 16.93 -20.47 3.63
N ASP A 416 18.07 -21.12 3.85
CA ASP A 416 18.42 -21.74 5.14
C ASP A 416 18.54 -20.72 6.27
N ARG A 417 19.27 -19.62 6.04
CA ARG A 417 19.44 -18.55 7.02
C ARG A 417 18.12 -17.85 7.33
N ASN A 418 17.28 -17.64 6.33
CA ASN A 418 15.95 -17.05 6.54
C ASN A 418 15.03 -17.99 7.33
N ALA A 419 15.01 -19.29 7.01
CA ALA A 419 14.26 -20.29 7.78
C ALA A 419 14.73 -20.33 9.24
N PHE A 420 16.05 -20.27 9.48
CA PHE A 420 16.61 -20.19 10.82
C PHE A 420 16.14 -18.94 11.57
N ASN A 421 16.23 -17.74 10.97
CA ASN A 421 15.77 -16.51 11.59
C ASN A 421 14.26 -16.52 11.90
N MET A 422 13.45 -17.02 10.96
CA MET A 422 12.00 -17.17 11.17
C MET A 422 11.70 -18.15 12.31
N LYS A 423 12.39 -19.29 12.37
CA LYS A 423 12.23 -20.25 13.47
C LYS A 423 12.59 -19.62 14.82
N ARG A 424 13.71 -18.89 14.90
CA ARG A 424 14.10 -18.17 16.13
C ARG A 424 13.07 -17.13 16.56
N CYS A 425 12.49 -16.40 15.61
CA CYS A 425 11.44 -15.45 15.92
C CYS A 425 10.18 -16.16 16.46
N ALA A 426 9.83 -17.34 15.92
CA ALA A 426 8.72 -18.14 16.44
C ALA A 426 8.99 -18.64 17.88
N GLU A 427 10.19 -19.13 18.15
CA GLU A 427 10.60 -19.59 19.49
C GLU A 427 10.58 -18.46 20.54
N MET A 428 10.90 -17.22 20.15
CA MET A 428 10.84 -16.06 21.04
C MET A 428 9.43 -15.60 21.39
N ILE A 429 8.42 -16.02 20.62
CA ILE A 429 7.02 -15.64 20.81
C ILE A 429 6.32 -16.51 21.87
N ASP A 430 7.03 -17.52 22.40
CA ASP A 430 6.76 -18.39 23.56
C ASP A 430 5.38 -18.20 24.24
N ILE A 431 4.34 -18.72 23.60
CA ILE A 431 3.03 -19.01 24.17
C ILE A 431 2.54 -20.26 23.43
N ASP A 432 1.75 -21.12 24.10
CA ASP A 432 0.93 -22.24 23.56
C ASP A 432 0.08 -21.83 22.34
N LEU A 433 0.74 -21.51 21.23
CA LEU A 433 0.14 -21.18 19.96
C LEU A 433 0.09 -22.46 19.17
N ASP A 434 -1.09 -22.76 18.65
CA ASP A 434 -1.18 -23.76 17.61
C ASP A 434 -0.21 -23.33 16.47
N PRO A 435 0.69 -24.23 16.02
CA PRO A 435 1.67 -23.97 14.97
C PRO A 435 1.10 -23.38 13.68
N ASP A 436 -0.20 -23.52 13.45
CA ASP A 436 -0.93 -22.92 12.34
C ASP A 436 -1.30 -21.45 12.52
N TRP A 437 -0.82 -20.77 13.58
CA TRP A 437 -1.14 -19.34 13.82
C TRP A 437 0.08 -18.42 13.79
N SER A 438 1.30 -18.94 13.96
CA SER A 438 2.52 -18.15 13.82
C SER A 438 2.87 -17.92 12.34
N ILE A 439 2.92 -16.66 11.88
CA ILE A 439 3.42 -16.33 10.52
C ILE A 439 4.87 -16.75 10.34
N PHE A 440 5.64 -16.79 11.42
CA PHE A 440 7.05 -17.13 11.37
C PHE A 440 7.23 -18.64 11.22
N GLU A 441 6.38 -19.45 11.86
CA GLU A 441 6.36 -20.88 11.60
C GLU A 441 5.82 -21.22 10.21
N LYS A 442 4.73 -20.58 9.78
CA LYS A 442 4.22 -20.72 8.40
C LYS A 442 5.28 -20.30 7.38
N GLY A 443 5.94 -19.18 7.63
CA GLY A 443 7.05 -18.68 6.83
C GLY A 443 8.19 -19.68 6.77
N CYS A 444 8.59 -20.26 7.91
CA CYS A 444 9.61 -21.32 7.95
C CYS A 444 9.21 -22.55 7.13
N ARG A 445 7.97 -23.06 7.28
CA ARG A 445 7.45 -24.19 6.49
C ARG A 445 7.43 -23.87 4.99
N MET A 446 7.04 -22.65 4.63
CA MET A 446 7.01 -22.18 3.26
C MET A 446 8.40 -22.11 2.65
N ILE A 447 9.37 -21.52 3.36
CA ILE A 447 10.76 -21.42 2.91
C ILE A 447 11.37 -22.81 2.70
N ALA A 448 11.09 -23.75 3.61
CA ALA A 448 11.50 -25.14 3.45
C ALA A 448 10.87 -25.79 2.19
N SER A 449 9.59 -25.53 1.92
CA SER A 449 8.92 -26.02 0.72
C SER A 449 9.48 -25.40 -0.57
N ILE A 450 9.78 -24.09 -0.57
CA ILE A 450 10.44 -23.40 -1.69
C ILE A 450 11.81 -24.04 -1.94
N LYS A 451 12.62 -24.22 -0.90
CA LYS A 451 13.93 -24.85 -0.99
C LYS A 451 13.84 -26.24 -1.61
N GLN A 452 12.96 -27.10 -1.10
CA GLN A 452 12.75 -28.45 -1.61
C GLN A 452 12.36 -28.46 -3.10
N SER A 453 11.58 -27.47 -3.54
CA SER A 453 11.15 -27.35 -4.94
C SER A 453 12.27 -26.86 -5.86
N TRP A 454 13.07 -25.89 -5.41
CA TRP A 454 14.08 -25.22 -6.24
C TRP A 454 15.41 -25.96 -6.29
N GLU A 455 15.79 -26.65 -5.21
CA GLU A 455 17.08 -27.33 -5.06
C GLU A 455 17.40 -28.31 -6.21
N PRO A 456 16.49 -29.19 -6.68
CA PRO A 456 16.80 -30.09 -7.78
C PRO A 456 17.23 -29.36 -9.06
N LYS A 457 16.51 -28.28 -9.42
CA LYS A 457 16.82 -27.52 -10.64
C LYS A 457 18.13 -26.74 -10.49
N LEU A 458 18.36 -26.15 -9.32
CA LEU A 458 19.61 -25.44 -9.04
C LEU A 458 20.81 -26.38 -9.08
N MET A 459 20.69 -27.59 -8.55
CA MET A 459 21.76 -28.59 -8.58
C MET A 459 22.07 -29.07 -10.00
N GLU A 460 21.05 -29.28 -10.83
CA GLU A 460 21.22 -29.58 -12.27
C GLU A 460 21.97 -28.45 -12.99
N VAL A 461 21.61 -27.20 -12.71
CA VAL A 461 22.20 -26.01 -13.34
C VAL A 461 23.64 -25.76 -12.88
N TRP A 462 23.93 -25.95 -11.60
CA TRP A 462 25.25 -25.70 -11.03
C TRP A 462 26.25 -26.84 -11.27
N TYR A 463 25.76 -28.07 -11.46
CA TYR A 463 26.60 -29.25 -11.64
C TYR A 463 26.13 -30.13 -12.81
N PRO A 464 26.18 -29.63 -14.05
CA PRO A 464 25.64 -30.34 -15.22
C PRO A 464 26.37 -31.67 -15.52
N THR A 465 27.57 -31.85 -14.97
CA THR A 465 28.41 -33.05 -15.16
C THR A 465 28.14 -34.17 -14.16
N ILE A 466 27.29 -33.94 -13.14
CA ILE A 466 26.91 -34.99 -12.18
C ILE A 466 25.59 -35.62 -12.66
N PRO A 467 25.55 -36.90 -13.05
CA PRO A 467 24.31 -37.53 -13.49
C PRO A 467 23.29 -37.56 -12.34
N PRO A 468 22.00 -37.28 -12.59
CA PRO A 468 20.97 -37.24 -11.56
C PRO A 468 20.65 -38.68 -11.12
N LYS A 469 21.49 -39.26 -10.26
CA LYS A 469 21.15 -40.51 -9.56
C LYS A 469 20.28 -40.14 -8.35
N GLY A 470 18.98 -40.36 -8.49
CA GLY A 470 18.05 -40.46 -7.35
C GLY A 470 17.10 -39.29 -7.09
N LEU A 471 17.06 -38.25 -7.93
CA LEU A 471 16.03 -37.22 -7.84
C LEU A 471 15.01 -37.45 -8.97
N THR A 472 13.93 -38.16 -8.65
CA THR A 472 12.77 -38.23 -9.54
C THR A 472 12.28 -36.80 -9.79
N ALA A 473 12.46 -36.33 -11.03
CA ALA A 473 11.86 -35.12 -11.53
C ALA A 473 10.33 -35.30 -11.52
N VAL A 474 9.69 -34.86 -10.44
CA VAL A 474 8.24 -34.63 -10.48
C VAL A 474 8.08 -33.28 -11.15
N SER A 475 7.70 -33.29 -12.43
CA SER A 475 7.17 -32.10 -13.11
C SER A 475 5.96 -31.61 -12.32
N PHE A 476 6.15 -30.60 -11.48
CA PHE A 476 5.06 -30.06 -10.68
C PHE A 476 4.34 -28.97 -11.48
N HIS A 477 3.17 -29.30 -12.01
CA HIS A 477 2.13 -28.31 -12.22
C HIS A 477 1.50 -28.01 -10.86
N PRO A 478 1.36 -26.73 -10.45
CA PRO A 478 0.68 -26.41 -9.20
C PRO A 478 -0.76 -26.87 -9.30
N GLY A 479 -1.08 -27.99 -8.64
CA GLY A 479 -2.44 -28.49 -8.54
C GLY A 479 -3.33 -27.52 -7.75
N PRO A 480 -4.65 -27.53 -8.01
CA PRO A 480 -5.61 -26.59 -7.41
C PRO A 480 -5.65 -26.59 -5.87
N SER A 481 -5.16 -27.64 -5.21
CA SER A 481 -5.06 -27.74 -3.75
C SER A 481 -3.95 -26.89 -3.11
N PHE A 482 -2.86 -26.59 -3.84
CA PHE A 482 -1.79 -25.68 -3.38
C PHE A 482 -2.23 -24.21 -3.47
N LEU A 483 -3.05 -23.90 -4.50
CA LEU A 483 -3.59 -22.57 -4.79
C LEU A 483 -4.63 -22.09 -3.76
N VAL A 484 -5.35 -23.02 -3.12
CA VAL A 484 -6.44 -22.72 -2.17
C VAL A 484 -5.94 -22.39 -0.76
N ARG A 485 -4.74 -22.87 -0.36
CA ARG A 485 -4.22 -22.67 1.01
C ARG A 485 -3.43 -21.37 1.22
N TYR A 486 -2.85 -20.79 0.16
CA TYR A 486 -1.99 -19.60 0.28
C TYR A 486 -2.25 -18.55 -0.83
N PRO A 487 -3.48 -18.05 -0.99
CA PRO A 487 -3.87 -17.20 -2.11
C PRO A 487 -3.07 -15.90 -2.23
N CYS A 488 -2.56 -15.37 -1.10
CA CYS A 488 -1.75 -14.15 -1.11
C CYS A 488 -0.32 -14.37 -1.64
N LEU A 489 0.25 -15.55 -1.39
CA LEU A 489 1.61 -15.92 -1.82
C LEU A 489 1.63 -16.56 -3.21
N VAL A 490 0.52 -17.21 -3.61
CA VAL A 490 0.32 -17.69 -4.98
C VAL A 490 0.21 -16.50 -5.94
N SER A 491 -0.45 -15.41 -5.54
CA SER A 491 -0.43 -14.15 -6.30
C SER A 491 0.95 -13.48 -6.32
N MET A 492 1.84 -13.79 -5.36
CA MET A 492 3.25 -13.35 -5.38
C MET A 492 4.14 -14.23 -6.28
N MET A 493 3.76 -15.49 -6.55
CA MET A 493 4.51 -16.40 -7.42
C MET A 493 4.01 -16.42 -8.88
N HIS A 494 2.77 -16.01 -9.15
CA HIS A 494 2.17 -15.92 -10.48
C HIS A 494 2.00 -14.46 -10.97
N GLY A 495 2.84 -13.55 -10.47
CA GLY A 495 2.98 -12.19 -11.01
C GLY A 495 3.85 -12.16 -12.26
#